data_AF-A0A9X4P8V2-F1
#
_entry.id   AF-A0A9X4P8V2-F1
#
_cell.length_a   1.000
_cell.length_b   1.000
_cell.length_c   1.000
_cell.angle_alpha   90.00
_cell.angle_beta   90.00
_cell.angle_gamma   90.00
#
_symmetry.space_group_name_H-M   'P 1'
#
loop_
_entity.id
_entity.type
_entity.pdbx_description
1 polymer ?
#
loop_
_entity_poly.entity_id
_entity_poly.type
_entity_poly.pdbx_seq_one_letter_code
_entity_poly.pdbx_strand_id
1 'polypeptide(L)'
;MNAQLQILRRWFGRHADWANGLAAPLLVITVLSMMVLPLPPWLLDTFFSLNIALALVVMMVSAYMRRPLDFSVFPTVLLLTTLLRLSLNVASTRVVLLEGHTGPGAAGAVIEAFGHFLIGGNFAVGFIVFAILVVINFVVITKGSERIAEVSARFTLDAMPGKQMAIDADLNAGLIDEAEAKRRRAEVGDEAEFFGSMDGASKFVRGDAIAGILILVINIIGGLIIGVVQHGLSAGEAADSYILLAVGDALVAQIPSLLISVAAAMVVSRVGKDEDLGGQVMNQMFMSSKVMGITAAVLFMLGIVPGMPHTVFLIFAMITGGIAWWRHQEENKP
;
A
#
# COMPACT_ATOMS: atom_id res chain seq x y z
N MET A 1 37.73 13.64 24.57
CA MET A 1 36.41 13.69 23.92
C MET A 1 36.58 13.74 22.39
N ASN A 2 36.84 12.55 21.82
CA ASN A 2 36.60 12.04 20.47
C ASN A 2 36.91 12.87 19.20
N ALA A 3 38.20 13.06 18.92
CA ALA A 3 38.69 13.38 17.56
C ALA A 3 38.37 12.25 16.54
N GLN A 4 38.32 10.99 16.99
CA GLN A 4 37.95 9.84 16.15
C GLN A 4 36.48 9.86 15.71
N LEU A 5 35.55 10.32 16.57
CA LEU A 5 34.14 10.48 16.17
C LEU A 5 33.97 11.58 15.13
N GLN A 6 34.79 12.64 15.17
CA GLN A 6 34.71 13.72 14.18
C GLN A 6 35.27 13.31 12.81
N ILE A 7 36.27 12.43 12.77
CA ILE A 7 36.79 11.83 11.53
C ILE A 7 35.77 10.85 10.94
N LEU A 8 35.14 10.01 11.78
CA LEU A 8 34.04 9.14 11.35
C LEU A 8 32.85 9.95 10.81
N ARG A 9 32.44 11.04 11.48
CA ARG A 9 31.36 11.94 11.01
C ARG A 9 31.71 12.64 9.71
N ARG A 10 32.96 13.07 9.50
CA ARG A 10 33.38 13.72 8.24
C ARG A 10 33.51 12.73 7.10
N TRP A 11 33.92 11.49 7.38
CA TRP A 11 33.97 10.42 6.38
C TRP A 11 32.55 9.98 5.97
N PHE A 12 31.66 9.73 6.94
CA PHE A 12 30.25 9.44 6.67
C PHE A 12 29.50 10.62 6.05
N GLY A 13 29.74 11.86 6.49
CA GLY A 13 29.07 13.05 5.96
C GLY A 13 29.41 13.33 4.50
N ARG A 14 30.67 13.18 4.10
CA ARG A 14 31.10 13.39 2.71
C ARG A 14 30.66 12.27 1.76
N HIS A 15 30.50 11.04 2.26
CA HIS A 15 29.92 9.93 1.49
C HIS A 15 28.39 9.98 1.47
N ALA A 16 27.74 10.54 2.50
CA ALA A 16 26.29 10.73 2.53
C ALA A 16 25.83 11.74 1.47
N ASP A 17 26.55 12.85 1.29
CA ASP A 17 26.18 13.85 0.26
C ASP A 17 26.35 13.31 -1.18
N TRP A 18 27.38 12.48 -1.42
CA TRP A 18 27.57 11.79 -2.70
C TRP A 18 26.57 10.63 -2.91
N ALA A 19 26.24 9.88 -1.86
CA ALA A 19 25.23 8.83 -1.90
C ALA A 19 23.83 9.41 -2.15
N ASN A 20 23.50 10.56 -1.57
CA ASN A 20 22.22 11.25 -1.74
C ASN A 20 22.03 11.78 -3.17
N GLY A 21 23.08 12.32 -3.80
CA GLY A 21 23.02 12.80 -5.19
C GLY A 21 23.01 11.68 -6.24
N LEU A 22 23.64 10.54 -5.95
CA LEU A 22 23.71 9.39 -6.87
C LEU A 22 22.58 8.38 -6.69
N ALA A 23 21.81 8.45 -5.60
CA ALA A 23 20.75 7.49 -5.29
C ALA A 23 19.70 7.39 -6.41
N ALA A 24 19.20 8.50 -6.94
CA ALA A 24 18.19 8.49 -7.98
C ALA A 24 18.70 7.94 -9.33
N PRO A 25 19.85 8.41 -9.88
CA PRO A 25 20.45 7.80 -11.07
C PRO A 25 20.78 6.31 -10.90
N LEU A 26 21.30 5.92 -9.74
CA LEU A 26 21.64 4.53 -9.45
C LEU A 26 20.37 3.65 -9.40
N LEU A 27 19.29 4.15 -8.81
CA LEU A 27 18.00 3.45 -8.77
C LEU A 27 17.45 3.26 -10.20
N VAL A 28 17.50 4.30 -11.04
CA VAL A 28 17.07 4.20 -12.45
C VAL A 28 17.92 3.18 -13.21
N ILE A 29 19.25 3.23 -13.07
CA ILE A 29 20.16 2.27 -13.70
C ILE A 29 19.86 0.85 -13.20
N THR A 30 19.61 0.68 -11.90
CA THR A 30 19.27 -0.62 -11.31
C THR A 30 17.97 -1.16 -11.91
N VAL A 31 16.91 -0.34 -11.94
CA VAL A 31 15.61 -0.68 -12.55
C VAL A 31 15.76 -1.07 -14.02
N LEU A 32 16.48 -0.27 -14.82
CA LEU A 32 16.72 -0.59 -16.24
C LEU A 32 17.56 -1.87 -16.40
N SER A 33 18.56 -2.06 -15.54
CA SER A 33 19.39 -3.27 -15.56
C SER A 33 18.58 -4.52 -15.24
N MET A 34 17.66 -4.45 -14.28
CA MET A 34 16.76 -5.54 -13.91
C MET A 34 15.81 -5.93 -15.06
N MET A 35 15.40 -4.98 -15.90
CA MET A 35 14.58 -5.28 -17.08
C MET A 35 15.36 -6.00 -18.19
N VAL A 36 16.66 -5.73 -18.32
CA VAL A 36 17.49 -6.22 -19.43
C VAL A 36 18.31 -7.46 -19.07
N LEU A 37 18.73 -7.61 -17.82
CA LEU A 37 19.59 -8.69 -17.36
C LEU A 37 18.79 -9.77 -16.62
N PRO A 38 19.09 -11.07 -16.84
CA PRO A 38 18.46 -12.13 -16.06
C PRO A 38 18.94 -12.05 -14.61
N LEU A 39 17.99 -11.97 -13.67
CA LEU A 39 18.29 -11.92 -12.24
C LEU A 39 18.29 -13.34 -11.66
N PRO A 40 19.25 -13.67 -10.79
CA PRO A 40 19.20 -14.94 -10.09
C PRO A 40 18.02 -14.96 -9.08
N PRO A 41 17.41 -16.13 -8.81
CA PRO A 41 16.23 -16.24 -7.95
C PRO A 41 16.36 -15.59 -6.57
N TRP A 42 17.53 -15.75 -5.91
CA TRP A 42 17.76 -15.15 -4.58
C TRP A 42 17.71 -13.61 -4.59
N LEU A 43 18.10 -12.99 -5.70
CA LEU A 43 18.08 -11.54 -5.83
C LEU A 43 16.66 -11.03 -6.09
N LEU A 44 15.86 -11.78 -6.86
CA LEU A 44 14.42 -11.55 -6.99
C LEU A 44 13.73 -11.62 -5.63
N ASP A 45 13.96 -12.68 -4.86
CA ASP A 45 13.39 -12.86 -3.52
C ASP A 45 13.76 -11.69 -2.59
N THR A 46 15.02 -11.23 -2.67
CA THR A 46 15.51 -10.08 -1.89
C THR A 46 14.77 -8.80 -2.26
N PHE A 47 14.63 -8.50 -3.56
CA PHE A 47 13.97 -7.28 -4.00
C PHE A 47 12.45 -7.31 -3.80
N PHE A 48 11.79 -8.46 -3.95
CA PHE A 48 10.38 -8.62 -3.60
C PHE A 48 10.14 -8.41 -2.11
N SER A 49 10.97 -9.03 -1.27
CA SER A 49 10.91 -8.86 0.19
C SER A 49 11.15 -7.40 0.58
N LEU A 50 12.11 -6.73 -0.06
CA LEU A 50 12.37 -5.30 0.14
C LEU A 50 11.18 -4.44 -0.29
N ASN A 51 10.51 -4.77 -1.41
CA ASN A 51 9.34 -4.05 -1.88
C ASN A 51 8.17 -4.15 -0.89
N ILE A 52 7.92 -5.35 -0.35
CA ILE A 52 6.91 -5.58 0.70
C ILE A 52 7.27 -4.81 1.97
N ALA A 53 8.52 -4.90 2.43
CA ALA A 53 8.98 -4.18 3.62
C ALA A 53 8.84 -2.66 3.45
N LEU A 54 9.20 -2.11 2.30
CA LEU A 54 9.05 -0.70 1.99
C LEU A 54 7.58 -0.27 1.97
N ALA A 55 6.69 -1.07 1.39
CA ALA A 55 5.26 -0.80 1.39
C ALA A 55 4.66 -0.82 2.80
N LEU A 56 5.12 -1.73 3.67
CA LEU A 56 4.72 -1.76 5.08
C LEU A 56 5.23 -0.52 5.82
N VAL A 57 6.50 -0.13 5.64
CA VAL A 57 7.05 1.09 6.24
C VAL A 57 6.25 2.32 5.81
N VAL A 58 5.96 2.44 4.51
CA VAL A 58 5.15 3.53 3.97
C VAL A 58 3.75 3.54 4.60
N MET A 59 3.08 2.39 4.67
CA MET A 59 1.76 2.26 5.30
C MET A 59 1.79 2.68 6.78
N MET A 60 2.81 2.26 7.53
CA MET A 60 2.96 2.60 8.94
C MET A 60 3.24 4.10 9.14
N VAL A 61 4.11 4.71 8.33
CA VAL A 61 4.34 6.16 8.36
C VAL A 61 3.04 6.90 8.07
N SER A 62 2.29 6.45 7.05
CA SER A 62 0.99 7.03 6.71
C SER A 62 -0.08 6.85 7.80
N ALA A 63 0.00 5.79 8.62
CA ALA A 63 -0.92 5.55 9.73
C ALA A 63 -0.65 6.48 10.93
N TYR A 64 0.61 6.78 11.22
CA TYR A 64 1.03 7.56 12.40
C TYR A 64 1.31 9.04 12.15
N MET A 65 1.39 9.50 10.90
CA MET A 65 1.53 10.93 10.60
C MET A 65 0.37 11.73 11.19
N ARG A 66 0.53 13.03 11.50
CA ARG A 66 -0.58 13.87 11.98
C ARG A 66 -1.12 14.76 10.88
N ARG A 67 -0.24 15.30 10.06
CA ARG A 67 -0.57 16.16 8.91
C ARG A 67 -0.02 15.56 7.62
N PRO A 68 -0.70 15.74 6.47
CA PRO A 68 -0.20 15.31 5.15
C PRO A 68 1.26 15.69 4.89
N LEU A 69 1.64 16.93 5.26
CA LEU A 69 2.98 17.46 5.07
C LEU A 69 4.07 16.81 5.93
N ASP A 70 3.72 16.09 7.02
CA ASP A 70 4.70 15.34 7.82
C ASP A 70 5.41 14.25 6.99
N PHE A 71 4.77 13.81 5.90
CA PHE A 71 5.32 12.88 4.94
C PHE A 71 5.37 13.48 3.53
N SER A 72 5.94 14.67 3.39
CA SER A 72 6.04 15.41 2.12
C SER A 72 6.71 14.65 0.97
N VAL A 73 7.60 13.68 1.26
CA VAL A 73 8.27 12.83 0.25
C VAL A 73 7.41 11.68 -0.27
N PHE A 74 6.19 11.51 0.25
CA PHE A 74 5.28 10.42 -0.11
C PHE A 74 5.03 10.28 -1.63
N PRO A 75 4.75 11.35 -2.41
CA PRO A 75 4.54 11.24 -3.85
C PRO A 75 5.76 10.64 -4.58
N THR A 76 6.97 11.05 -4.19
CA THR A 76 8.21 10.50 -4.74
C THR A 76 8.38 9.03 -4.38
N VAL A 77 8.08 8.64 -3.14
CA VAL A 77 8.13 7.24 -2.70
C VAL A 77 7.12 6.39 -3.47
N LEU A 78 5.91 6.90 -3.75
CA LEU A 78 4.93 6.23 -4.60
C LEU A 78 5.47 5.96 -6.00
N LEU A 79 6.09 6.95 -6.64
CA LEU A 79 6.68 6.78 -7.97
C LEU A 79 7.80 5.74 -7.97
N LEU A 80 8.74 5.84 -7.01
CA LEU A 80 9.89 4.92 -6.94
C LEU A 80 9.46 3.48 -6.62
N THR A 81 8.53 3.29 -5.68
CA THR A 81 8.01 1.96 -5.33
C THR A 81 7.24 1.33 -6.48
N THR A 82 6.50 2.13 -7.24
CA THR A 82 5.77 1.67 -8.43
C THR A 82 6.73 1.27 -9.54
N LEU A 83 7.75 2.08 -9.82
CA LEU A 83 8.79 1.74 -10.81
C LEU A 83 9.55 0.47 -10.43
N LEU A 84 9.93 0.33 -9.15
CA LEU A 84 10.58 -0.88 -8.65
C LEU A 84 9.66 -2.10 -8.85
N ARG A 85 8.36 -1.98 -8.54
CA ARG A 85 7.38 -3.06 -8.73
C ARG A 85 7.24 -3.46 -10.20
N LEU A 86 7.07 -2.49 -11.09
CA LEU A 86 7.00 -2.73 -12.54
C LEU A 86 8.26 -3.44 -13.05
N SER A 87 9.43 -2.97 -12.61
CA SER A 87 10.70 -3.58 -13.01
C SER A 87 10.85 -5.01 -12.50
N LEU A 88 10.38 -5.29 -11.29
CA LEU A 88 10.36 -6.62 -10.71
C LEU A 88 9.43 -7.56 -11.45
N ASN A 89 8.21 -7.11 -11.79
CA ASN A 89 7.26 -7.89 -12.59
C ASN A 89 7.85 -8.27 -13.96
N VAL A 90 8.56 -7.35 -14.62
CA VAL A 90 9.21 -7.66 -15.91
C VAL A 90 10.36 -8.65 -15.72
N ALA A 91 11.18 -8.46 -14.68
CA ALA A 91 12.30 -9.35 -14.39
C ALA A 91 11.84 -10.77 -13.99
N SER A 92 10.82 -10.88 -13.13
CA SER A 92 10.24 -12.15 -12.69
C SER A 92 9.52 -12.86 -13.82
N THR A 93 8.71 -12.18 -14.64
CA THR A 93 8.12 -12.73 -15.87
C THR A 93 9.15 -13.42 -16.72
N ARG A 94 10.31 -12.77 -16.95
CA ARG A 94 11.36 -13.36 -17.76
C ARG A 94 11.88 -14.66 -17.14
N VAL A 95 12.14 -14.67 -15.83
CA VAL A 95 12.61 -15.88 -15.14
C VAL A 95 11.55 -16.98 -15.18
N VAL A 96 10.27 -16.64 -14.96
CA VAL A 96 9.15 -17.59 -15.06
C VAL A 96 9.06 -18.19 -16.47
N LEU A 97 9.17 -17.39 -17.52
CA LEU A 97 9.07 -17.88 -18.90
C LEU A 97 10.28 -18.71 -19.33
N LEU A 98 11.49 -18.34 -18.89
CA LEU A 98 12.73 -19.05 -19.24
C LEU A 98 12.91 -20.33 -18.43
N GLU A 99 12.76 -20.26 -17.11
CA GLU A 99 13.13 -21.32 -16.18
C GLU A 99 11.92 -22.09 -15.64
N GLY A 100 10.68 -21.65 -15.89
CA GLY A 100 9.47 -22.26 -15.34
C GLY A 100 9.25 -23.73 -15.72
N HIS A 101 9.94 -24.23 -16.75
CA HIS A 101 9.94 -25.64 -17.11
C HIS A 101 10.71 -26.52 -16.12
N THR A 102 11.58 -25.94 -15.30
CA THR A 102 12.38 -26.65 -14.27
C THR A 102 11.60 -26.93 -12.98
N GLY A 103 10.39 -26.36 -12.86
CA GLY A 103 9.45 -26.58 -11.77
C GLY A 103 9.10 -25.33 -10.95
N PRO A 104 8.30 -25.49 -9.87
CA PRO A 104 7.78 -24.37 -9.06
C PRO A 104 8.86 -23.51 -8.38
N GLY A 105 10.05 -24.06 -8.12
CA GLY A 105 11.16 -23.32 -7.49
C GLY A 105 11.98 -22.45 -8.43
N ALA A 106 11.65 -22.41 -9.72
CA ALA A 106 12.45 -21.73 -10.75
C ALA A 106 12.52 -20.21 -10.58
N ALA A 107 11.46 -19.58 -10.05
CA ALA A 107 11.32 -18.13 -10.01
C ALA A 107 11.66 -17.48 -8.65
N GLY A 108 12.14 -18.28 -7.69
CA GLY A 108 12.44 -17.82 -6.33
C GLY A 108 11.46 -18.35 -5.29
N ALA A 109 11.94 -18.44 -4.05
CA ALA A 109 11.20 -19.04 -2.94
C ALA A 109 10.00 -18.18 -2.52
N VAL A 110 10.07 -16.86 -2.71
CA VAL A 110 8.96 -15.96 -2.39
C VAL A 110 7.78 -16.23 -3.34
N ILE A 111 8.03 -16.24 -4.64
CA ILE A 111 6.98 -16.51 -5.66
C ILE A 111 6.37 -17.90 -5.43
N GLU A 112 7.19 -18.91 -5.22
CA GLU A 112 6.75 -20.29 -4.97
C GLU A 112 5.85 -20.38 -3.72
N ALA A 113 6.28 -19.76 -2.61
CA ALA A 113 5.52 -19.76 -1.36
C ALA A 113 4.14 -19.10 -1.51
N PHE A 114 4.07 -17.96 -2.20
CA PHE A 114 2.80 -17.27 -2.45
C PHE A 114 1.89 -18.04 -3.42
N GLY A 115 2.46 -18.68 -4.45
CA GLY A 115 1.72 -19.54 -5.37
C GLY A 115 1.08 -20.73 -4.65
N HIS A 116 1.86 -21.44 -3.82
CA HIS A 116 1.35 -22.58 -3.05
C HIS A 116 0.31 -22.17 -1.98
N PHE A 117 0.50 -21.03 -1.31
CA PHE A 117 -0.43 -20.52 -0.31
C PHE A 117 -1.85 -20.35 -0.87
N LEU A 118 -1.99 -19.89 -2.11
CA LEU A 118 -3.30 -19.67 -2.71
C LEU A 118 -3.88 -20.93 -3.36
N ILE A 119 -3.05 -21.72 -4.03
CA ILE A 119 -3.53 -22.87 -4.83
C ILE A 119 -3.95 -24.03 -3.93
N GLY A 120 -3.35 -24.18 -2.74
CA GLY A 120 -3.79 -25.17 -1.74
C GLY A 120 -3.77 -26.62 -2.24
N GLY A 121 -2.99 -26.91 -3.29
CA GLY A 121 -2.92 -28.23 -3.94
C GLY A 121 -3.99 -28.52 -4.98
N ASN A 122 -4.92 -27.60 -5.27
CA ASN A 122 -5.88 -27.72 -6.37
C ASN A 122 -5.76 -26.54 -7.33
N PHE A 123 -5.09 -26.80 -8.45
CA PHE A 123 -4.84 -25.80 -9.49
C PHE A 123 -6.10 -25.03 -9.93
N ALA A 124 -7.21 -25.74 -10.20
CA ALA A 124 -8.44 -25.13 -10.67
C ALA A 124 -9.08 -24.20 -9.63
N VAL A 125 -9.11 -24.63 -8.37
CA VAL A 125 -9.62 -23.80 -7.26
C VAL A 125 -8.72 -22.58 -7.07
N GLY A 126 -7.40 -22.78 -7.07
CA GLY A 126 -6.42 -21.70 -6.96
C GLY A 126 -6.59 -20.64 -8.04
N PHE A 127 -6.78 -21.05 -9.30
CA PHE A 127 -7.03 -20.14 -10.41
C PHE A 127 -8.33 -19.32 -10.23
N ILE A 128 -9.43 -19.96 -9.79
CA ILE A 128 -10.70 -19.27 -9.55
C ILE A 128 -10.57 -18.25 -8.42
N VAL A 129 -10.00 -18.66 -7.28
CA VAL A 129 -9.78 -17.76 -6.13
C VAL A 129 -8.88 -16.60 -6.54
N PHE A 130 -7.83 -16.86 -7.30
CA PHE A 130 -6.94 -15.83 -7.81
C PHE A 130 -7.66 -14.84 -8.73
N ALA A 131 -8.48 -15.33 -9.67
CA ALA A 131 -9.25 -14.46 -10.55
C ALA A 131 -10.17 -13.52 -9.75
N ILE A 132 -10.78 -14.02 -8.66
CA ILE A 132 -11.58 -13.20 -7.74
C ILE A 132 -10.70 -12.12 -7.07
N LEU A 133 -9.52 -12.49 -6.57
CA LEU A 133 -8.58 -11.54 -5.95
C LEU A 133 -8.12 -10.46 -6.93
N VAL A 134 -7.80 -10.81 -8.17
CA VAL A 134 -7.43 -9.85 -9.22
C VAL A 134 -8.57 -8.87 -9.48
N VAL A 135 -9.81 -9.37 -9.58
CA VAL A 135 -10.99 -8.52 -9.78
C VAL A 135 -11.19 -7.57 -8.60
N ILE A 136 -11.11 -8.06 -7.36
CA ILE A 136 -11.23 -7.22 -6.16
C ILE A 136 -10.12 -6.17 -6.12
N ASN A 137 -8.87 -6.57 -6.34
CA ASN A 137 -7.73 -5.67 -6.35
C ASN A 137 -7.91 -4.55 -7.37
N PHE A 138 -8.25 -4.88 -8.62
CA PHE A 138 -8.38 -3.88 -9.67
C PHE A 138 -9.64 -3.02 -9.56
N VAL A 139 -10.80 -3.66 -9.44
CA VAL A 139 -12.10 -2.97 -9.53
C VAL A 139 -12.43 -2.23 -8.25
N VAL A 140 -12.12 -2.81 -7.08
CA VAL A 140 -12.49 -2.22 -5.79
C VAL A 140 -11.34 -1.39 -5.24
N ILE A 141 -10.15 -1.96 -5.15
CA ILE A 141 -9.05 -1.36 -4.38
C ILE A 141 -8.34 -0.27 -5.20
N THR A 142 -7.81 -0.61 -6.36
CA THR A 142 -7.06 0.33 -7.21
C THR A 142 -7.96 1.47 -7.67
N LYS A 143 -9.10 1.16 -8.32
CA LYS A 143 -10.04 2.20 -8.77
C LYS A 143 -10.68 2.99 -7.61
N GLY A 144 -10.94 2.35 -6.48
CA GLY A 144 -11.48 3.02 -5.30
C GLY A 144 -10.48 4.02 -4.72
N SER A 145 -9.23 3.59 -4.55
CA SER A 145 -8.15 4.42 -4.01
C SER A 145 -7.78 5.55 -4.97
N GLU A 146 -7.78 5.29 -6.28
CA GLU A 146 -7.59 6.32 -7.32
C GLU A 146 -8.64 7.42 -7.20
N ARG A 147 -9.93 7.05 -7.14
CA ARG A 147 -11.01 8.04 -7.03
C ARG A 147 -10.90 8.86 -5.76
N ILE A 148 -10.58 8.23 -4.63
CA ILE A 148 -10.40 8.95 -3.36
C ILE A 148 -9.21 9.91 -3.48
N ALA A 149 -8.07 9.45 -3.99
CA ALA A 149 -6.87 10.27 -4.14
C ALA A 149 -7.08 11.46 -5.09
N GLU A 150 -7.63 11.23 -6.28
CA GLU A 150 -7.88 12.26 -7.30
C GLU A 150 -8.87 13.30 -6.80
N VAL A 151 -10.03 12.85 -6.30
CA VAL A 151 -11.13 13.74 -5.90
C VAL A 151 -10.72 14.58 -4.69
N SER A 152 -10.11 13.97 -3.68
CA SER A 152 -9.67 14.70 -2.50
C SER A 152 -8.49 15.62 -2.77
N ALA A 153 -7.52 15.21 -3.61
CA ALA A 153 -6.44 16.11 -4.02
C ALA A 153 -7.01 17.32 -4.77
N ARG A 154 -7.91 17.09 -5.73
CA ARG A 154 -8.56 18.16 -6.49
C ARG A 154 -9.36 19.11 -5.60
N PHE A 155 -10.21 18.60 -4.71
CA PHE A 155 -10.97 19.46 -3.80
C PHE A 155 -10.07 20.24 -2.83
N THR A 156 -8.96 19.63 -2.39
CA THR A 156 -7.99 20.32 -1.53
C THR A 156 -7.26 21.43 -2.31
N LEU A 157 -6.92 21.18 -3.58
CA LEU A 157 -6.33 22.18 -4.47
C LEU A 157 -7.30 23.33 -4.80
N ASP A 158 -8.57 23.01 -5.07
CA ASP A 158 -9.62 24.00 -5.35
C ASP A 158 -9.90 24.89 -4.12
N ALA A 159 -9.60 24.41 -2.90
CA ALA A 159 -9.74 25.17 -1.67
C ALA A 159 -8.55 26.13 -1.37
N MET A 160 -7.43 26.03 -2.09
CA MET A 160 -6.22 26.82 -1.80
C MET A 160 -6.43 28.34 -1.94
N PRO A 161 -7.12 28.86 -2.98
CA PRO A 161 -7.40 30.29 -3.06
C PRO A 161 -8.21 30.79 -1.85
N GLY A 162 -9.15 29.98 -1.36
CA GLY A 162 -9.93 30.29 -0.15
C GLY A 162 -9.07 30.38 1.10
N LYS A 163 -8.11 29.45 1.27
CA LYS A 163 -7.12 29.51 2.36
C LYS A 163 -6.23 30.76 2.26
N GLN A 164 -5.79 31.14 1.06
CA GLN A 164 -4.99 32.36 0.85
C GLN A 164 -5.79 33.62 1.17
N MET A 165 -7.04 33.71 0.69
CA MET A 165 -7.94 34.84 1.01
C MET A 165 -8.23 34.95 2.51
N ALA A 166 -8.36 33.82 3.21
CA ALA A 166 -8.54 33.81 4.67
C ALA A 166 -7.30 34.36 5.39
N ILE A 167 -6.08 34.01 4.95
CA ILE A 167 -4.83 34.58 5.51
C ILE A 167 -4.77 36.09 5.27
N ASP A 168 -5.16 36.55 4.07
CA ASP A 168 -5.17 37.98 3.74
C ASP A 168 -6.22 38.74 4.56
N ALA A 169 -7.39 38.13 4.79
CA ALA A 169 -8.43 38.69 5.65
C ALA A 169 -7.97 38.79 7.12
N ASP A 170 -7.32 37.74 7.65
CA ASP A 170 -6.79 37.73 9.01
C ASP A 170 -5.68 38.79 9.20
N LEU A 171 -4.80 38.96 8.21
CA LEU A 171 -3.75 39.98 8.23
C LEU A 171 -4.35 41.39 8.18
N ASN A 172 -5.32 41.63 7.29
CA ASN A 172 -6.02 42.91 7.18
C ASN A 172 -6.86 43.24 8.43
N ALA A 173 -7.38 42.22 9.12
CA ALA A 173 -8.10 42.36 10.39
C ALA A 173 -7.16 42.54 11.60
N GLY A 174 -5.84 42.40 11.42
CA GLY A 174 -4.85 42.49 12.49
C GLY A 174 -4.86 41.30 13.45
N LEU A 175 -5.45 40.16 13.05
CA LEU A 175 -5.46 38.93 13.85
C LEU A 175 -4.11 38.20 13.81
N ILE A 176 -3.34 38.40 12.73
CA ILE A 176 -2.00 37.85 12.52
C ILE A 176 -1.04 38.94 12.05
N ASP A 177 0.27 38.73 12.23
CA ASP A 177 1.32 39.62 11.73
C ASP A 177 1.85 39.19 10.34
N GLU A 178 2.71 40.00 9.73
CA GLU A 178 3.30 39.68 8.42
C GLU A 178 4.15 38.39 8.43
N ALA A 179 4.81 38.11 9.54
CA ALA A 179 5.68 36.94 9.67
C ALA A 179 4.85 35.64 9.68
N GLU A 180 3.77 35.63 10.44
CA GLU A 180 2.78 34.56 10.50
C GLU A 180 2.06 34.40 9.16
N ALA A 181 1.63 35.49 8.54
CA ALA A 181 1.00 35.46 7.21
C ALA A 181 1.94 34.85 6.15
N LYS A 182 3.23 35.23 6.17
CA LYS A 182 4.24 34.64 5.29
C LYS A 182 4.44 33.14 5.54
N ARG A 183 4.49 32.71 6.81
CA ARG A 183 4.61 31.29 7.17
C ARG A 183 3.41 30.48 6.67
N ARG A 184 2.19 30.94 6.94
CA ARG A 184 0.96 30.26 6.50
C ARG A 184 0.83 30.20 4.98
N ARG A 185 1.22 31.25 4.26
CA ARG A 185 1.25 31.23 2.78
C ARG A 185 2.25 30.21 2.24
N ALA A 186 3.41 30.06 2.89
CA ALA A 186 4.38 29.02 2.53
C ALA A 186 3.80 27.62 2.76
N GLU A 187 3.16 27.37 3.92
CA GLU A 187 2.49 26.09 4.21
C GLU A 187 1.40 25.77 3.17
N VAL A 188 0.59 26.75 2.77
CA VAL A 188 -0.42 26.57 1.70
C VAL A 188 0.23 26.26 0.35
N GLY A 189 1.40 26.84 0.06
CA GLY A 189 2.20 26.52 -1.12
C GLY A 189 2.71 25.07 -1.11
N ASP A 190 3.26 24.64 0.02
CA ASP A 190 3.76 23.28 0.21
C ASP A 190 2.63 22.25 0.10
N GLU A 191 1.44 22.54 0.65
CA GLU A 191 0.26 21.69 0.47
C GLU A 191 -0.14 21.60 -1.01
N ALA A 192 -0.11 22.72 -1.74
CA ALA A 192 -0.48 22.73 -3.16
C ALA A 192 0.49 21.90 -4.01
N GLU A 193 1.80 22.00 -3.75
CA GLU A 193 2.81 21.17 -4.41
C GLU A 193 2.66 19.69 -4.06
N PHE A 194 2.39 19.39 -2.79
CA PHE A 194 2.15 18.03 -2.32
C PHE A 194 0.95 17.38 -3.00
N PHE A 195 -0.23 18.03 -2.98
CA PHE A 195 -1.43 17.48 -3.60
C PHE A 195 -1.35 17.46 -5.13
N GLY A 196 -0.64 18.41 -5.74
CA GLY A 196 -0.37 18.42 -7.18
C GLY A 196 0.54 17.26 -7.62
N SER A 197 1.62 17.00 -6.88
CA SER A 197 2.50 15.86 -7.15
C SER A 197 1.84 14.51 -6.84
N MET A 198 0.97 14.46 -5.83
CA MET A 198 0.13 13.30 -5.52
C MET A 198 -0.82 12.92 -6.66
N ASP A 199 -1.50 13.88 -7.30
CA ASP A 199 -2.36 13.62 -8.46
C ASP A 199 -1.57 13.08 -9.66
N GLY A 200 -0.33 13.55 -9.85
CA GLY A 200 0.58 12.99 -10.86
C GLY A 200 1.01 11.56 -10.55
N ALA A 201 1.41 11.30 -9.30
CA ALA A 201 1.87 9.99 -8.85
C ALA A 201 0.76 8.92 -8.88
N SER A 202 -0.47 9.28 -8.52
CA SER A 202 -1.62 8.36 -8.52
C SER A 202 -1.96 7.83 -9.93
N LYS A 203 -1.83 8.68 -10.96
CA LYS A 203 -2.00 8.29 -12.37
C LYS A 203 -0.96 7.26 -12.82
N PHE A 204 0.26 7.33 -12.28
CA PHE A 204 1.30 6.31 -12.53
C PHE A 204 0.94 4.96 -11.90
N VAL A 205 0.41 4.96 -10.66
CA VAL A 205 -0.03 3.73 -9.98
C VAL A 205 -1.17 3.04 -10.72
N ARG A 206 -2.08 3.81 -11.35
CA ARG A 206 -3.14 3.26 -12.21
C ARG A 206 -2.56 2.48 -13.40
N GLY A 207 -1.54 3.04 -14.05
CA GLY A 207 -0.86 2.39 -15.16
C GLY A 207 -0.25 1.06 -14.77
N ASP A 208 0.33 0.98 -13.57
CA ASP A 208 0.91 -0.25 -13.00
C ASP A 208 -0.12 -1.36 -12.80
N ALA A 209 -1.29 -1.07 -12.23
CA ALA A 209 -2.31 -2.08 -12.01
C ALA A 209 -2.83 -2.71 -13.32
N ILE A 210 -2.96 -1.90 -14.39
CA ILE A 210 -3.34 -2.40 -15.72
C ILE A 210 -2.21 -3.26 -16.30
N ALA A 211 -0.96 -2.79 -16.18
CA ALA A 211 0.21 -3.52 -16.65
C ALA A 211 0.34 -4.88 -15.95
N GLY A 212 0.13 -4.95 -14.63
CA GLY A 212 0.19 -6.20 -13.86
C GLY A 212 -0.81 -7.25 -14.34
N ILE A 213 -2.04 -6.86 -14.69
CA ILE A 213 -3.03 -7.78 -15.27
C ILE A 213 -2.59 -8.27 -16.65
N LEU A 214 -2.07 -7.38 -17.50
CA LEU A 214 -1.57 -7.75 -18.82
C LEU A 214 -0.39 -8.72 -18.72
N ILE A 215 0.57 -8.45 -17.82
CA ILE A 215 1.73 -9.29 -17.56
C ILE A 215 1.29 -10.68 -17.11
N LEU A 216 0.33 -10.77 -16.19
CA LEU A 216 -0.24 -12.04 -15.76
C LEU A 216 -0.81 -12.86 -16.93
N VAL A 217 -1.63 -12.23 -17.79
CA VAL A 217 -2.23 -12.91 -18.94
C VAL A 217 -1.14 -13.40 -19.90
N ILE A 218 -0.12 -12.57 -20.13
CA ILE A 218 1.05 -12.92 -20.95
C ILE A 218 1.82 -14.09 -20.31
N ASN A 219 2.02 -14.10 -19.00
CA ASN A 219 2.73 -15.16 -18.28
C ASN A 219 1.98 -16.50 -18.37
N ILE A 220 0.66 -16.49 -18.19
CA ILE A 220 -0.15 -17.71 -18.26
C ILE A 220 -0.15 -18.26 -19.70
N ILE A 221 -0.49 -17.43 -20.68
CA ILE A 221 -0.60 -17.89 -22.08
C ILE A 221 0.78 -18.25 -22.63
N GLY A 222 1.76 -17.36 -22.44
CA GLY A 222 3.14 -17.56 -22.88
C GLY A 222 3.79 -18.77 -22.21
N GLY A 223 3.61 -18.92 -20.91
CA GLY A 223 4.14 -20.04 -20.14
C GLY A 223 3.58 -21.39 -20.58
N LEU A 224 2.25 -21.47 -20.80
CA LEU A 224 1.63 -22.69 -21.34
C LEU A 224 2.14 -23.03 -22.74
N ILE A 225 2.25 -22.04 -23.62
CA ILE A 225 2.78 -22.25 -24.98
C ILE A 225 4.24 -22.73 -24.91
N ILE A 226 5.10 -22.06 -24.14
CA ILE A 226 6.51 -22.42 -24.00
C ILE A 226 6.67 -23.81 -23.36
N GLY A 227 5.90 -24.10 -22.31
CA GLY A 227 5.93 -25.39 -21.62
C GLY A 227 5.55 -26.56 -22.53
N VAL A 228 4.43 -26.43 -23.25
CA VAL A 228 3.92 -27.51 -24.11
C VAL A 228 4.70 -27.61 -25.43
N VAL A 229 4.92 -26.48 -26.10
CA VAL A 229 5.48 -26.47 -27.47
C VAL A 229 7.00 -26.55 -27.49
N GLN A 230 7.69 -25.85 -26.59
CA GLN A 230 9.17 -25.80 -26.60
C GLN A 230 9.80 -26.84 -25.67
N HIS A 231 9.21 -27.09 -24.51
CA HIS A 231 9.78 -27.98 -23.48
C HIS A 231 9.12 -29.36 -23.42
N GLY A 232 8.09 -29.61 -24.25
CA GLY A 232 7.45 -30.93 -24.38
C GLY A 232 6.68 -31.39 -23.13
N LEU A 233 6.34 -30.48 -22.22
CA LEU A 233 5.55 -30.79 -21.03
C LEU A 233 4.11 -31.14 -21.43
N SER A 234 3.46 -32.01 -20.66
CA SER A 234 2.02 -32.19 -20.81
C SER A 234 1.29 -30.90 -20.43
N ALA A 235 0.08 -30.70 -20.98
CA ALA A 235 -0.72 -29.51 -20.66
C ALA A 235 -1.01 -29.36 -19.16
N GLY A 236 -1.12 -30.48 -18.43
CA GLY A 236 -1.28 -30.49 -16.97
C GLY A 236 -0.02 -30.05 -16.23
N GLU A 237 1.14 -30.62 -16.56
CA GLU A 237 2.42 -30.26 -15.93
C GLU A 237 2.81 -28.80 -16.23
N ALA A 238 2.60 -28.35 -17.47
CA ALA A 238 2.82 -26.96 -17.83
C ALA A 238 1.88 -26.01 -17.06
N ALA A 239 0.62 -26.40 -16.86
CA ALA A 239 -0.32 -25.64 -16.05
C ALA A 239 0.10 -25.57 -14.58
N ASP A 240 0.48 -26.71 -13.99
CA ASP A 240 0.89 -26.78 -12.59
C ASP A 240 2.13 -25.95 -12.30
N SER A 241 3.12 -25.92 -13.20
CA SER A 241 4.33 -25.11 -13.00
C SER A 241 4.12 -23.63 -13.37
N TYR A 242 3.75 -23.34 -14.62
CA TYR A 242 3.72 -21.96 -15.11
C TYR A 242 2.58 -21.14 -14.51
N ILE A 243 1.42 -21.75 -14.25
CA ILE A 243 0.30 -20.99 -13.68
C ILE A 243 0.51 -20.80 -12.17
N LEU A 244 1.10 -21.77 -11.46
CA LEU A 244 1.51 -21.55 -10.07
C LEU A 244 2.50 -20.39 -9.96
N LEU A 245 3.52 -20.38 -10.81
CA LEU A 245 4.51 -19.31 -10.85
C LEU A 245 3.89 -17.96 -11.24
N ALA A 246 3.02 -17.92 -12.26
CA ALA A 246 2.37 -16.70 -12.71
C ALA A 246 1.41 -16.13 -11.65
N VAL A 247 0.67 -17.00 -10.95
CA VAL A 247 -0.21 -16.61 -9.84
C VAL A 247 0.62 -16.13 -8.66
N GLY A 248 1.67 -16.86 -8.28
CA GLY A 248 2.58 -16.48 -7.20
C GLY A 248 3.20 -15.11 -7.45
N ASP A 249 3.75 -14.89 -8.64
CA ASP A 249 4.36 -13.62 -9.05
C ASP A 249 3.38 -12.45 -8.93
N ALA A 250 2.17 -12.62 -9.48
CA ALA A 250 1.14 -11.60 -9.39
C ALA A 250 0.67 -11.32 -7.95
N LEU A 251 0.58 -12.33 -7.09
CA LEU A 251 0.23 -12.16 -5.68
C LEU A 251 1.31 -11.38 -4.91
N VAL A 252 2.59 -11.72 -5.13
CA VAL A 252 3.72 -11.02 -4.50
C VAL A 252 3.72 -9.55 -4.89
N ALA A 253 3.43 -9.23 -6.16
CA ALA A 253 3.33 -7.86 -6.64
C ALA A 253 2.10 -7.10 -6.11
N GLN A 254 0.99 -7.81 -5.82
CA GLN A 254 -0.25 -7.20 -5.35
C GLN A 254 -0.18 -6.72 -3.89
N ILE A 255 0.53 -7.41 -3.01
CA ILE A 255 0.59 -7.06 -1.58
C ILE A 255 1.16 -5.64 -1.36
N PRO A 256 2.32 -5.27 -1.93
CA PRO A 256 2.83 -3.91 -1.85
C PRO A 256 1.86 -2.89 -2.45
N SER A 257 1.21 -3.23 -3.57
CA SER A 257 0.24 -2.35 -4.24
C SER A 257 -0.96 -2.03 -3.35
N LEU A 258 -1.49 -3.04 -2.68
CA LEU A 258 -2.58 -2.90 -1.72
C LEU A 258 -2.17 -1.99 -0.56
N LEU A 259 -1.03 -2.29 0.08
CA LEU A 259 -0.53 -1.52 1.22
C LEU A 259 -0.31 -0.05 0.87
N ILE A 260 0.27 0.22 -0.30
CA ILE A 260 0.50 1.57 -0.80
C ILE A 260 -0.81 2.28 -1.15
N SER A 261 -1.78 1.59 -1.74
CA SER A 261 -3.09 2.16 -2.06
C SER A 261 -3.84 2.59 -0.79
N VAL A 262 -3.80 1.75 0.26
CA VAL A 262 -4.35 2.09 1.58
C VAL A 262 -3.59 3.25 2.22
N ALA A 263 -2.25 3.25 2.13
CA ALA A 263 -1.42 4.36 2.62
C ALA A 263 -1.79 5.69 1.95
N ALA A 264 -1.99 5.69 0.63
CA ALA A 264 -2.40 6.87 -0.12
C ALA A 264 -3.79 7.37 0.31
N ALA A 265 -4.75 6.47 0.49
CA ALA A 265 -6.06 6.83 1.01
C ALA A 265 -5.99 7.41 2.44
N MET A 266 -5.14 6.88 3.31
CA MET A 266 -4.91 7.44 4.67
C MET A 266 -4.29 8.84 4.62
N VAL A 267 -3.29 9.07 3.77
CA VAL A 267 -2.61 10.37 3.64
C VAL A 267 -3.59 11.43 3.15
N VAL A 268 -4.37 11.10 2.12
CA VAL A 268 -5.28 12.06 1.47
C VAL A 268 -6.54 12.31 2.30
N SER A 269 -6.98 11.35 3.11
CA SER A 269 -8.10 11.56 4.05
C SER A 269 -7.73 12.38 5.29
N ARG A 270 -6.45 12.71 5.48
CA ARG A 270 -5.92 13.42 6.67
C ARG A 270 -5.98 14.96 6.57
N VAL A 271 -6.84 15.51 5.72
CA VAL A 271 -6.97 16.96 5.56
C VAL A 271 -7.80 17.55 6.72
N GLY A 272 -7.19 18.44 7.51
CA GLY A 272 -7.90 19.31 8.47
C GLY A 272 -8.09 18.77 9.89
N LYS A 273 -7.40 17.70 10.30
CA LYS A 273 -7.46 17.19 11.69
C LYS A 273 -6.05 16.92 12.24
N ASP A 274 -5.71 17.53 13.38
CA ASP A 274 -4.40 17.42 14.06
C ASP A 274 -4.25 16.17 14.95
N GLU A 275 -5.15 15.19 14.83
CA GLU A 275 -5.19 14.00 15.68
C GLU A 275 -4.81 12.74 14.91
N ASP A 276 -4.25 11.76 15.64
CA ASP A 276 -3.94 10.43 15.13
C ASP A 276 -5.23 9.65 14.78
N LEU A 277 -5.26 9.02 13.59
CA LEU A 277 -6.40 8.22 13.09
C LEU A 277 -6.81 7.11 14.06
N GLY A 278 -5.84 6.39 14.64
CA GLY A 278 -6.10 5.32 15.60
C GLY A 278 -6.77 5.86 16.86
N GLY A 279 -6.34 7.03 17.33
CA GLY A 279 -6.99 7.74 18.43
C GLY A 279 -8.43 8.14 18.10
N GLN A 280 -8.69 8.68 16.90
CA GLN A 280 -10.04 9.06 16.47
C GLN A 280 -10.96 7.87 16.29
N VAL A 281 -10.51 6.81 15.62
CA VAL A 281 -11.30 5.59 15.42
C VAL A 281 -11.64 4.96 16.76
N MET A 282 -10.66 4.85 17.66
CA MET A 282 -10.88 4.35 19.01
C MET A 282 -11.88 5.22 19.78
N ASN A 283 -11.69 6.54 19.75
CA ASN A 283 -12.56 7.47 20.46
C ASN A 283 -13.99 7.51 19.89
N GLN A 284 -14.16 7.53 18.57
CA GLN A 284 -15.48 7.70 17.96
C GLN A 284 -16.27 6.38 17.89
N MET A 285 -15.61 5.26 17.60
CA MET A 285 -16.30 3.97 17.48
C MET A 285 -16.50 3.29 18.83
N PHE A 286 -15.51 3.36 19.73
CA PHE A 286 -15.51 2.56 20.96
C PHE A 286 -15.80 3.32 22.25
N MET A 287 -15.76 4.66 22.27
CA MET A 287 -16.08 5.41 23.49
C MET A 287 -17.57 5.74 23.65
N SER A 288 -18.40 5.55 22.61
CA SER A 288 -19.85 5.76 22.77
C SER A 288 -20.51 4.56 23.44
N SER A 289 -20.80 4.68 24.75
CA SER A 289 -21.55 3.69 25.53
C SER A 289 -22.87 3.31 24.84
N LYS A 290 -23.58 4.29 24.28
CA LYS A 290 -24.84 4.09 23.56
C LYS A 290 -24.68 3.23 22.30
N VAL A 291 -23.66 3.50 21.48
CA VAL A 291 -23.40 2.71 20.25
C VAL A 291 -23.08 1.27 20.64
N MET A 292 -22.18 1.07 21.60
CA MET A 292 -21.80 -0.27 22.07
C MET A 292 -22.97 -1.06 22.67
N GLY A 293 -23.85 -0.40 23.42
CA GLY A 293 -25.05 -1.02 23.99
C GLY A 293 -26.06 -1.46 22.92
N ILE A 294 -26.29 -0.63 21.89
CA ILE A 294 -27.17 -0.98 20.77
C ILE A 294 -26.57 -2.16 19.98
N THR A 295 -25.26 -2.14 19.69
CA THR A 295 -24.58 -3.24 19.00
C THR A 295 -24.68 -4.55 19.80
N ALA A 296 -24.49 -4.51 21.12
CA ALA A 296 -24.65 -5.68 21.99
C ALA A 296 -26.06 -6.26 21.91
N ALA A 297 -27.10 -5.42 21.93
CA ALA A 297 -28.49 -5.86 21.82
C ALA A 297 -28.78 -6.51 20.46
N VAL A 298 -28.28 -5.95 19.36
CA VAL A 298 -28.44 -6.53 18.01
C VAL A 298 -27.72 -7.87 17.90
N LEU A 299 -26.48 -7.95 18.38
CA LEU A 299 -25.70 -9.20 18.38
C LEU A 299 -26.36 -10.28 19.23
N PHE A 300 -26.94 -9.91 20.38
CA PHE A 300 -27.70 -10.83 21.22
C PHE A 300 -28.95 -11.36 20.51
N MET A 301 -29.72 -10.49 19.86
CA MET A 301 -30.90 -10.90 19.09
C MET A 301 -30.53 -11.85 17.95
N LEU A 302 -29.50 -11.53 17.17
CA LEU A 302 -28.99 -12.40 16.11
C LEU A 302 -28.47 -13.74 16.67
N GLY A 303 -27.82 -13.69 17.83
CA GLY A 303 -27.32 -14.86 18.55
C GLY A 303 -28.39 -15.78 19.12
N ILE A 304 -29.68 -15.41 19.11
CA ILE A 304 -30.80 -16.29 19.50
C ILE A 304 -31.46 -16.93 18.27
N VAL A 305 -31.24 -16.41 17.06
CA VAL A 305 -31.85 -16.91 15.82
C VAL A 305 -31.37 -18.34 15.50
N PRO A 306 -32.26 -19.33 15.39
CA PRO A 306 -31.88 -20.70 15.06
C PRO A 306 -31.15 -20.80 13.72
N GLY A 307 -30.05 -21.56 13.67
CA GLY A 307 -29.24 -21.76 12.47
C GLY A 307 -28.09 -20.76 12.29
N MET A 308 -27.95 -19.77 13.18
CA MET A 308 -26.78 -18.90 13.25
C MET A 308 -25.72 -19.46 14.22
N PRO A 309 -24.43 -19.09 14.09
CA PRO A 309 -23.37 -19.50 15.02
C PRO A 309 -23.54 -18.80 16.39
N HIS A 310 -24.46 -19.30 17.21
CA HIS A 310 -24.89 -18.75 18.49
C HIS A 310 -23.72 -18.37 19.40
N THR A 311 -22.74 -19.27 19.55
CA THR A 311 -21.56 -19.06 20.40
C THR A 311 -20.80 -17.80 20.02
N VAL A 312 -20.61 -17.55 18.71
CA VAL A 312 -19.84 -16.40 18.22
C VAL A 312 -20.59 -15.10 18.52
N PHE A 313 -21.87 -15.03 18.16
CA PHE A 313 -22.69 -13.84 18.35
C PHE A 313 -22.90 -13.50 19.83
N LEU A 314 -23.13 -14.49 20.69
CA LEU A 314 -23.32 -14.27 22.13
C LEU A 314 -22.03 -13.85 22.82
N ILE A 315 -20.86 -14.38 22.42
CA ILE A 315 -19.57 -13.92 22.93
C ILE A 315 -19.34 -12.45 22.58
N PHE A 316 -19.54 -12.07 21.31
CA PHE A 316 -19.38 -10.67 20.90
C PHE A 316 -20.41 -9.76 21.59
N ALA A 317 -21.66 -10.19 21.74
CA ALA A 317 -22.68 -9.45 22.48
C ALA A 317 -22.26 -9.19 23.93
N MET A 318 -21.71 -10.20 24.62
CA MET A 318 -21.18 -10.05 25.97
C MET A 318 -19.98 -9.10 26.03
N ILE A 319 -19.04 -9.19 25.09
CA ILE A 319 -17.86 -8.31 25.04
C ILE A 319 -18.31 -6.85 24.83
N THR A 320 -19.12 -6.58 23.80
CA THR A 320 -19.59 -5.21 23.51
C THR A 320 -20.50 -4.67 24.60
N GLY A 321 -21.33 -5.53 25.21
CA GLY A 321 -22.18 -5.15 26.35
C GLY A 321 -21.37 -4.85 27.61
N GLY A 322 -20.30 -5.61 27.86
CA GLY A 322 -19.37 -5.36 28.94
C GLY A 322 -18.61 -4.04 28.77
N ILE A 323 -18.16 -3.74 27.54
CA ILE A 323 -17.54 -2.45 27.21
C ILE A 323 -18.54 -1.30 27.42
N ALA A 324 -19.77 -1.44 26.93
CA ALA A 324 -20.83 -0.44 27.13
C ALA A 324 -21.09 -0.17 28.61
N TRP A 325 -21.22 -1.23 29.42
CA TRP A 325 -21.50 -1.12 30.85
C TRP A 325 -20.33 -0.51 31.64
N TRP A 326 -19.10 -0.86 31.29
CA TRP A 326 -17.90 -0.26 31.89
C TRP A 326 -17.79 1.23 31.56
N ARG A 327 -18.04 1.61 30.30
CA ARG A 327 -18.02 3.02 29.87
C ARG A 327 -19.16 3.84 30.48
N HIS A 328 -20.37 3.28 30.55
CA HIS A 328 -21.49 3.94 31.23
C HIS A 328 -21.17 4.23 32.71
N GLN A 329 -20.37 3.38 33.37
CA GLN A 329 -19.91 3.67 34.73
C GLN A 329 -18.84 4.76 34.79
N GLU A 330 -17.94 4.84 33.81
CA GLU A 330 -16.94 5.90 33.74
C GLU A 330 -17.55 7.28 33.43
N GLU A 331 -18.54 7.33 32.54
CA GLU A 331 -19.29 8.56 32.21
C GLU A 331 -20.09 9.10 33.40
N ASN A 332 -20.50 8.22 34.33
CA ASN A 332 -21.30 8.57 35.51
C ASN A 332 -20.48 8.67 36.81
N LYS A 333 -19.14 8.62 36.75
CA LYS A 333 -18.29 8.95 37.90
C LYS A 333 -18.26 10.48 38.07
N PRO A 334 -18.48 11.00 39.30
CA PRO A 334 -18.58 12.44 39.56
C PRO A 334 -17.26 13.19 39.37
#